data_AF-A0A8J4W9L0-F1
#
_entry.id   AF-A0A8J4W9L0-F1
#
_cell.length_a   1.000
_cell.length_b   1.000
_cell.length_c   1.000
_cell.angle_alpha   90.00
_cell.angle_beta   90.00
_cell.angle_gamma   90.00
#
_symmetry.space_group_name_H-M   'P 1'
#
loop_
_entity.id
_entity.type
_entity.pdbx_description
1 polymer ?
#
loop_
_entity_poly.entity_id
_entity_poly.type
_entity_poly.pdbx_seq_one_letter_code
_entity_poly.pdbx_strand_id
1 'polypeptide(L)'
;MVEASMMTGRNPLSNGVLDNAMKMVEDEKPLPDLLRKRGYTTTMFGKLHVHRTPEECGFDEFKFGYPDPYTSFLGIQDPEVRKKATFKKNEGDIPLVIHGESPTHPDQTSCSRLTEDYIQRMERIASDEKPTFHYLSLMDPHTPYMPTKPYSEMYNPDELQLPQNAGRTLADKPITQRYFHKVRGFDKLNEEDYRKSLASYYGLVTHVDDRIGKVIARLKELGLYENSLIIFTSDHGSMMGEHGFIEKWGHMYDPVVRIPLLVKLPGNLNSGLRLNTFAEIIDLLPTVLDAAGVKIPEEVQGMSLLPVCRGEREVHRTEAHSQYFCGSIHVEPALMIRNHDFKLTVYPEQESIHEKLYGDHYLKYSAFFDQPLVEGELYDLRNDPYEERNLFGDPAYAQQQAHLLSKLTEWKEGLGPLADYRGLKQANMKTVYKFILDQANNWTKVSDALKADQGLTQCARQKTEASVKP
;
A
#
# COMPACT_ATOMS: atom_id res chain seq x y z
N MET A 1 -2.41 -2.00 6.29
CA MET A 1 -1.37 -1.36 7.14
C MET A 1 -1.13 0.06 6.68
N VAL A 2 -0.71 0.25 5.42
CA VAL A 2 -0.29 1.55 4.91
C VAL A 2 -1.43 2.58 4.89
N GLU A 3 -2.63 2.17 4.52
CA GLU A 3 -3.81 3.04 4.44
C GLU A 3 -4.17 3.62 5.81
N ALA A 4 -4.08 2.80 6.87
CA ALA A 4 -4.27 3.25 8.25
C ALA A 4 -3.18 4.26 8.66
N SER A 5 -1.91 3.99 8.33
CA SER A 5 -0.80 4.91 8.62
C SER A 5 -0.92 6.24 7.89
N MET A 6 -1.32 6.23 6.63
CA MET A 6 -1.61 7.44 5.85
C MET A 6 -2.75 8.25 6.48
N MET A 7 -3.83 7.57 6.89
CA MET A 7 -5.01 8.24 7.45
C MET A 7 -4.82 8.72 8.89
N THR A 8 -3.87 8.18 9.65
CA THR A 8 -3.65 8.54 11.07
C THR A 8 -2.39 9.36 11.28
N GLY A 9 -1.49 9.42 10.29
CA GLY A 9 -0.16 9.99 10.45
C GLY A 9 0.67 9.26 11.51
N ARG A 10 0.34 8.00 11.78
CA ARG A 10 0.94 7.17 12.84
C ARG A 10 1.41 5.84 12.28
N ASN A 11 2.51 5.36 12.85
CA ASN A 11 3.12 4.09 12.48
C ASN A 11 2.22 2.89 12.81
N PRO A 12 2.36 1.75 12.11
CA PRO A 12 1.55 0.55 12.35
C PRO A 12 1.57 0.05 13.80
N LEU A 13 2.75 0.01 14.44
CA LEU A 13 2.91 -0.28 15.86
C LEU A 13 2.23 0.73 16.81
N SER A 14 1.91 1.94 16.33
CA SER A 14 1.26 2.97 17.12
C SER A 14 -0.25 3.06 16.86
N ASN A 15 -0.71 2.79 15.63
CA ASN A 15 -2.12 2.79 15.28
C ASN A 15 -2.81 1.41 15.45
N GLY A 16 -2.02 0.35 15.64
CA GLY A 16 -2.49 -1.01 15.90
C GLY A 16 -2.79 -1.86 14.66
N VAL A 17 -2.57 -1.36 13.44
CA VAL A 17 -2.87 -2.07 12.18
C VAL A 17 -1.61 -2.64 11.55
N LEU A 18 -1.16 -3.79 12.05
CA LEU A 18 0.03 -4.47 11.53
C LEU A 18 -0.27 -5.43 10.36
N ASP A 19 -1.51 -5.86 10.20
CA ASP A 19 -1.92 -6.79 9.14
C ASP A 19 -3.25 -6.32 8.54
N ASN A 20 -3.57 -6.78 7.33
CA ASN A 20 -4.84 -6.48 6.68
C ASN A 20 -6.05 -6.96 7.49
N ALA A 21 -5.88 -7.92 8.40
CA ALA A 21 -6.93 -8.40 9.30
C ALA A 21 -7.03 -7.65 10.64
N MET A 22 -6.23 -6.61 10.88
CA MET A 22 -6.20 -5.88 12.16
C MET A 22 -6.95 -4.54 12.09
N LYS A 23 -7.51 -4.14 13.24
CA LYS A 23 -8.26 -2.89 13.39
C LYS A 23 -7.41 -1.81 14.07
N MET A 24 -7.63 -0.56 13.65
CA MET A 24 -7.08 0.62 14.33
C MET A 24 -7.56 0.66 15.78
N VAL A 25 -6.69 1.07 16.71
CA VAL A 25 -7.11 1.32 18.10
C VAL A 25 -8.22 2.39 18.13
N GLU A 26 -9.13 2.31 19.10
CA GLU A 26 -10.42 3.04 19.05
C GLU A 26 -10.24 4.56 18.97
N ASP A 27 -9.26 5.11 19.69
CA ASP A 27 -9.02 6.56 19.78
C ASP A 27 -8.32 7.18 18.55
N GLU A 28 -7.97 6.37 17.53
CA GLU A 28 -7.39 6.90 16.30
C GLU A 28 -8.34 7.87 15.59
N LYS A 29 -7.78 8.99 15.12
CA LYS A 29 -8.49 10.09 14.46
C LYS A 29 -8.06 10.19 13.00
N PRO A 30 -8.83 9.60 12.06
CA PRO A 30 -8.48 9.63 10.65
C PRO A 30 -8.53 11.06 10.07
N LEU A 31 -7.69 11.31 9.08
CA LEU A 31 -7.58 12.59 8.38
C LEU A 31 -8.93 13.16 7.89
N PRO A 32 -9.83 12.37 7.25
CA PRO A 32 -11.13 12.89 6.82
C PRO A 32 -11.95 13.41 8.00
N ASP A 33 -12.00 12.68 9.12
CA ASP A 33 -12.72 13.13 10.32
C ASP A 33 -12.17 14.45 10.89
N LEU A 34 -10.84 14.60 10.91
CA LEU A 34 -10.18 15.84 11.36
C LEU A 34 -10.55 17.05 10.48
N LEU A 35 -10.61 16.86 9.15
CA LEU A 35 -11.01 17.90 8.20
C LEU A 35 -12.52 18.19 8.25
N ARG A 36 -13.35 17.14 8.34
CA ARG A 36 -14.81 17.26 8.45
C ARG A 36 -15.21 18.11 9.65
N LYS A 37 -14.56 17.91 10.80
CA LYS A 37 -14.75 18.73 12.02
C LYS A 37 -14.38 20.19 11.84
N ARG A 38 -13.65 20.53 10.77
CA ARG A 38 -13.24 21.90 10.40
C ARG A 38 -14.02 22.46 9.22
N GLY A 39 -15.14 21.84 8.87
CA GLY A 39 -16.07 22.34 7.86
C GLY A 39 -15.74 21.91 6.44
N TYR A 40 -14.78 21.00 6.23
CA TYR A 40 -14.57 20.38 4.93
C TYR A 40 -15.70 19.41 4.60
N THR A 41 -16.12 19.37 3.34
CA THR A 41 -16.85 18.22 2.80
C THR A 41 -15.82 17.16 2.41
N THR A 42 -16.03 15.92 2.84
CA THR A 42 -15.07 14.83 2.66
C THR A 42 -15.65 13.72 1.78
N THR A 43 -14.90 13.34 0.75
CA THR A 43 -15.39 12.41 -0.27
C THR A 43 -14.36 11.33 -0.60
N MET A 44 -14.81 10.07 -0.66
CA MET A 44 -13.98 8.90 -0.97
C MET A 44 -14.43 8.21 -2.26
N PHE A 45 -13.51 7.90 -3.15
CA PHE A 45 -13.75 7.02 -4.30
C PHE A 45 -12.70 5.91 -4.31
N GLY A 46 -13.16 4.66 -4.25
CA GLY A 46 -12.32 3.48 -4.42
C GLY A 46 -11.97 2.74 -3.13
N LYS A 47 -10.70 2.36 -2.98
CA LYS A 47 -10.23 1.45 -1.92
C LYS A 47 -9.92 2.20 -0.62
N LEU A 48 -10.47 1.73 0.51
CA LEU A 48 -10.15 2.23 1.85
C LEU A 48 -9.23 1.29 2.63
N HIS A 49 -9.53 -0.01 2.60
CA HIS A 49 -8.72 -1.10 3.17
C HIS A 49 -8.31 -0.93 4.65
N VAL A 50 -9.23 -0.39 5.45
CA VAL A 50 -9.13 -0.34 6.92
C VAL A 50 -10.37 -0.98 7.55
N HIS A 51 -10.27 -1.43 8.80
CA HIS A 51 -11.39 -2.02 9.55
C HIS A 51 -12.28 -0.97 10.22
N ARG A 52 -12.71 -0.01 9.41
CA ARG A 52 -13.72 1.01 9.75
C ARG A 52 -14.51 1.32 8.49
N THR A 53 -15.78 1.67 8.63
CA THR A 53 -16.55 2.14 7.47
C THR A 53 -16.03 3.52 7.04
N PRO A 54 -16.25 3.95 5.77
CA PRO A 54 -15.89 5.29 5.35
C PRO A 54 -16.45 6.38 6.28
N GLU A 55 -17.67 6.21 6.79
CA GLU A 55 -18.33 7.13 7.70
C GLU A 55 -17.63 7.20 9.07
N GLU A 56 -17.19 6.05 9.61
CA GLU A 56 -16.38 5.97 10.83
C GLU A 56 -14.98 6.59 10.62
N CYS A 57 -14.47 6.60 9.39
CA CYS A 57 -13.26 7.33 9.01
C CYS A 57 -13.49 8.82 8.76
N GLY A 58 -14.74 9.25 8.76
CA GLY A 58 -15.12 10.64 8.65
C GLY A 58 -15.44 11.13 7.24
N PHE A 59 -15.70 10.24 6.28
CA PHE A 59 -16.19 10.61 4.95
C PHE A 59 -17.70 10.93 4.96
N ASP A 60 -18.08 12.03 4.32
CA ASP A 60 -19.50 12.44 4.14
C ASP A 60 -20.16 11.72 2.96
N GLU A 61 -19.36 11.44 1.93
CA GLU A 61 -19.76 10.79 0.69
C GLU A 61 -18.73 9.74 0.29
N PHE A 62 -19.18 8.61 -0.24
CA PHE A 62 -18.26 7.59 -0.72
C PHE A 62 -18.83 6.75 -1.85
N LYS A 63 -17.92 6.20 -2.66
CA LYS A 63 -18.21 5.18 -3.67
C LYS A 63 -17.08 4.16 -3.70
N PHE A 64 -17.41 2.88 -3.54
CA PHE A 64 -16.45 1.80 -3.73
C PHE A 64 -16.30 1.46 -5.21
N GLY A 65 -15.24 0.74 -5.56
CA GLY A 65 -15.03 0.25 -6.92
C GLY A 65 -16.12 -0.72 -7.38
N TYR A 66 -16.15 -0.96 -8.68
CA TYR A 66 -17.04 -1.93 -9.31
C TYR A 66 -16.44 -3.34 -9.27
N PRO A 67 -17.26 -4.39 -9.15
CA PRO A 67 -16.80 -5.76 -9.35
C PRO A 67 -16.35 -5.95 -10.81
N ASP A 68 -15.28 -6.70 -11.01
CA ASP A 68 -14.87 -7.13 -12.35
C ASP A 68 -15.66 -8.41 -12.71
N PRO A 69 -16.27 -8.48 -13.91
CA PRO A 69 -17.10 -9.63 -14.28
C PRO A 69 -16.31 -10.89 -14.63
N TYR A 70 -15.00 -10.79 -14.86
CA TYR A 70 -14.14 -11.89 -15.28
C TYR A 70 -13.18 -12.36 -14.19
N THR A 71 -12.89 -11.50 -13.21
CA THR A 71 -11.86 -11.73 -12.20
C THR A 71 -12.36 -11.41 -10.79
N SER A 72 -11.70 -12.02 -9.80
CA SER A 72 -11.89 -11.74 -8.38
C SER A 72 -10.56 -11.83 -7.66
N PHE A 73 -10.56 -11.54 -6.35
CA PHE A 73 -9.38 -11.76 -5.50
C PHE A 73 -8.92 -13.24 -5.48
N LEU A 74 -9.77 -14.18 -5.91
CA LEU A 74 -9.44 -15.61 -6.06
C LEU A 74 -8.92 -15.95 -7.47
N GLY A 75 -8.67 -14.97 -8.33
CA GLY A 75 -8.19 -15.14 -9.71
C GLY A 75 -9.29 -15.03 -10.77
N ILE A 76 -9.04 -15.61 -11.94
CA ILE A 76 -9.92 -15.51 -13.12
C ILE A 76 -11.07 -16.52 -13.01
N GLN A 77 -12.30 -15.99 -13.02
CA GLN A 77 -13.54 -16.77 -12.93
C GLN A 77 -14.02 -17.23 -14.32
N ASP A 78 -13.81 -16.42 -15.35
CA ASP A 78 -14.24 -16.75 -16.72
C ASP A 78 -13.30 -17.79 -17.38
N PRO A 79 -13.82 -18.93 -17.89
CA PRO A 79 -13.00 -19.97 -18.49
C PRO A 79 -12.25 -19.57 -19.76
N GLU A 80 -12.83 -18.71 -20.60
CA GLU A 80 -12.24 -18.31 -21.88
C GLU A 80 -11.14 -17.27 -21.67
N VAL A 81 -11.36 -16.32 -20.74
CA VAL A 81 -10.32 -15.39 -20.28
C VAL A 81 -9.17 -16.16 -19.65
N ARG A 82 -9.50 -17.16 -18.81
CA ARG A 82 -8.49 -17.98 -18.12
C ARG A 82 -7.61 -18.77 -19.09
N LYS A 83 -8.14 -19.26 -20.22
CA LYS A 83 -7.36 -19.96 -21.25
C LYS A 83 -6.30 -19.06 -21.91
N LYS A 84 -6.54 -17.75 -21.97
CA LYS A 84 -5.66 -16.77 -22.62
C LYS A 84 -4.67 -16.11 -21.65
N ALA A 85 -4.90 -16.24 -20.35
CA ALA A 85 -4.03 -15.69 -19.32
C ALA A 85 -2.91 -16.67 -18.93
N THR A 86 -1.79 -16.10 -18.50
CA THR A 86 -0.75 -16.85 -17.79
C THR A 86 -1.07 -16.83 -16.30
N PHE A 87 -1.60 -17.96 -15.83
CA PHE A 87 -1.83 -18.21 -14.40
C PHE A 87 -0.92 -19.35 -13.96
N LYS A 88 -0.23 -19.20 -12.83
CA LYS A 88 0.43 -20.35 -12.18
C LYS A 88 -0.36 -20.70 -10.94
N LYS A 89 -0.94 -21.90 -10.95
CA LYS A 89 -1.57 -22.47 -9.77
C LYS A 89 -0.45 -22.86 -8.81
N ASN A 90 -0.31 -22.10 -7.74
CA ASN A 90 0.60 -22.44 -6.66
C ASN A 90 0.13 -23.75 -6.01
N GLU A 91 1.03 -24.48 -5.39
CA GLU A 91 0.64 -25.61 -4.52
C GLU A 91 -0.10 -25.13 -3.27
N GLY A 92 -0.14 -23.81 -3.03
CA GLY A 92 -1.02 -23.14 -2.05
C GLY A 92 -2.31 -22.56 -2.66
N ASP A 93 -3.24 -22.21 -1.77
CA ASP A 93 -4.65 -21.91 -2.08
C ASP A 93 -4.93 -20.62 -2.88
N ILE A 94 -3.93 -19.76 -3.14
CA ILE A 94 -4.12 -18.47 -3.82
C ILE A 94 -3.42 -18.48 -5.19
N PRO A 95 -4.18 -18.53 -6.31
CA PRO A 95 -3.60 -18.46 -7.65
C PRO A 95 -3.04 -17.06 -7.93
N LEU A 96 -1.87 -17.01 -8.57
CA LEU A 96 -1.26 -15.76 -9.02
C LEU A 96 -1.47 -15.61 -10.53
N VAL A 97 -2.13 -14.52 -10.93
CA VAL A 97 -2.30 -14.15 -12.33
C VAL A 97 -1.23 -13.12 -12.67
N ILE A 98 -0.20 -13.58 -13.36
CA ILE A 98 1.00 -12.79 -13.62
C ILE A 98 0.94 -12.03 -14.94
N HIS A 99 0.12 -12.50 -15.89
CA HIS A 99 -0.06 -11.86 -17.19
C HIS A 99 -1.38 -12.30 -17.83
N GLY A 100 -2.01 -11.41 -18.59
CA GLY A 100 -3.19 -11.72 -19.41
C GLY A 100 -3.78 -10.46 -20.04
N GLU A 101 -4.89 -10.64 -20.75
CA GLU A 101 -5.68 -9.55 -21.30
C GLU A 101 -7.10 -9.60 -20.74
N SER A 102 -7.55 -8.48 -20.16
CA SER A 102 -8.95 -8.33 -19.77
C SER A 102 -9.78 -7.98 -21.02
N PRO A 103 -10.88 -8.70 -21.31
CA PRO A 103 -11.76 -8.38 -22.44
C PRO A 103 -12.65 -7.15 -22.18
N THR A 104 -12.65 -6.63 -20.95
CA THR A 104 -13.42 -5.44 -20.56
C THR A 104 -12.97 -4.24 -21.39
N HIS A 105 -13.89 -3.50 -22.01
CA HIS A 105 -13.54 -2.26 -22.73
C HIS A 105 -12.75 -1.30 -21.82
N PRO A 106 -11.72 -0.58 -22.30
CA PRO A 106 -10.88 0.29 -21.48
C PRO A 106 -11.65 1.30 -20.65
N ASP A 107 -12.74 1.87 -21.17
CA ASP A 107 -13.59 2.81 -20.41
C ASP A 107 -14.64 2.15 -19.50
N GLN A 108 -14.71 0.81 -19.48
CA GLN A 108 -15.66 0.04 -18.67
C GLN A 108 -14.97 -0.75 -17.55
N THR A 109 -13.64 -0.66 -17.40
CA THR A 109 -12.96 -1.24 -16.24
C THR A 109 -13.43 -0.58 -14.95
N SER A 110 -13.24 -1.28 -13.82
CA SER A 110 -13.62 -0.76 -12.51
C SER A 110 -13.00 0.62 -12.23
N CYS A 111 -11.69 0.77 -12.50
CA CYS A 111 -10.99 2.05 -12.36
C CYS A 111 -11.52 3.13 -13.30
N SER A 112 -11.85 2.81 -14.56
CA SER A 112 -12.41 3.78 -15.51
C SER A 112 -13.77 4.29 -15.11
N ARG A 113 -14.68 3.40 -14.72
CA ARG A 113 -16.03 3.77 -14.29
C ARG A 113 -15.99 4.59 -12.99
N LEU A 114 -15.16 4.17 -12.03
CA LEU A 114 -14.96 4.91 -10.79
C LEU A 114 -14.38 6.31 -11.05
N THR A 115 -13.43 6.43 -11.99
CA THR A 115 -12.85 7.72 -12.40
C THR A 115 -13.92 8.62 -13.02
N GLU A 116 -14.78 8.07 -13.88
CA GLU A 116 -15.86 8.81 -14.52
C GLU A 116 -16.88 9.32 -13.48
N ASP A 117 -17.29 8.47 -12.52
CA ASP A 117 -18.16 8.90 -11.43
C ASP A 117 -17.52 9.99 -10.57
N TYR A 118 -16.21 9.88 -10.32
CA TYR A 118 -15.46 10.89 -9.58
C TYR A 118 -15.44 12.23 -10.35
N ILE A 119 -15.22 12.18 -11.66
CA ILE A 119 -15.29 13.34 -12.55
C ILE A 119 -16.67 14.01 -12.49
N GLN A 120 -17.75 13.22 -12.54
CA GLN A 120 -19.12 13.74 -12.41
C GLN A 120 -19.38 14.37 -11.03
N ARG A 121 -18.81 13.81 -9.96
CA ARG A 121 -18.89 14.43 -8.63
C ARG A 121 -18.15 15.76 -8.57
N MET A 122 -17.03 15.89 -9.28
CA MET A 122 -16.25 17.14 -9.31
C MET A 122 -17.04 18.32 -9.88
N GLU A 123 -17.96 18.09 -10.81
CA GLU A 123 -18.81 19.15 -11.38
C GLU A 123 -19.68 19.83 -10.32
N ARG A 124 -20.04 19.11 -9.25
CA ARG A 124 -20.80 19.64 -8.12
C ARG A 124 -19.92 20.38 -7.10
N ILE A 125 -18.60 20.13 -7.09
CA ILE A 125 -17.66 20.84 -6.21
C ILE A 125 -17.56 22.31 -6.58
N ALA A 126 -17.62 22.64 -7.87
CA ALA A 126 -17.58 24.03 -8.31
C ALA A 126 -18.71 24.90 -7.70
N SER A 127 -19.79 24.26 -7.24
CA SER A 127 -20.90 24.89 -6.51
C SER A 127 -20.86 24.74 -4.99
N ASP A 128 -19.88 24.02 -4.42
CA ASP A 128 -19.77 23.84 -2.98
C ASP A 128 -19.20 25.12 -2.33
N GLU A 129 -19.93 25.70 -1.36
CA GLU A 129 -19.46 26.87 -0.59
C GLU A 129 -18.37 26.52 0.44
N LYS A 130 -18.18 25.22 0.71
CA LYS A 130 -17.23 24.69 1.69
C LYS A 130 -15.95 24.20 1.01
N PRO A 131 -14.80 24.27 1.68
CA PRO A 131 -13.60 23.59 1.18
C PRO A 131 -13.86 22.07 1.13
N THR A 132 -13.22 21.38 0.19
CA THR A 132 -13.42 19.94 -0.01
C THR A 132 -12.14 19.15 0.12
N PHE A 133 -12.27 17.91 0.57
CA PHE A 133 -11.20 16.92 0.63
C PHE A 133 -11.64 15.67 -0.13
N HIS A 134 -10.84 15.26 -1.10
CA HIS A 134 -11.14 14.12 -1.95
C HIS A 134 -10.04 13.08 -1.84
N TYR A 135 -10.45 11.83 -1.64
CA TYR A 135 -9.59 10.67 -1.61
C TYR A 135 -9.98 9.74 -2.76
N LEU A 136 -9.23 9.78 -3.86
CA LEU A 136 -9.38 8.87 -5.01
C LEU A 136 -8.32 7.78 -4.92
N SER A 137 -8.73 6.54 -4.68
CA SER A 137 -7.85 5.39 -4.55
C SER A 137 -8.22 4.32 -5.57
N LEU A 138 -7.52 4.34 -6.71
CA LEU A 138 -7.65 3.33 -7.76
C LEU A 138 -7.03 1.99 -7.32
N MET A 139 -7.60 0.89 -7.80
CA MET A 139 -7.11 -0.46 -7.50
C MET A 139 -5.92 -0.85 -8.39
N ASP A 140 -5.96 -0.46 -9.67
CA ASP A 140 -4.85 -0.69 -10.59
C ASP A 140 -3.61 0.10 -10.13
N PRO A 141 -2.39 -0.43 -10.30
CA PRO A 141 -2.04 -1.64 -11.05
C PRO A 141 -1.95 -2.92 -10.19
N HIS A 142 -2.71 -3.03 -9.10
CA HIS A 142 -2.72 -4.25 -8.28
C HIS A 142 -3.14 -5.48 -9.12
N THR A 143 -2.59 -6.65 -8.79
CA THR A 143 -2.95 -7.93 -9.42
C THR A 143 -4.48 -8.20 -9.35
N PRO A 144 -5.10 -8.92 -10.30
CA PRO A 144 -4.53 -9.65 -11.45
C PRO A 144 -3.91 -8.73 -12.50
N TYR A 145 -2.73 -9.09 -13.02
CA TYR A 145 -2.04 -8.28 -14.03
C TYR A 145 -2.63 -8.54 -15.42
N MET A 146 -3.80 -7.94 -15.67
CA MET A 146 -4.61 -8.14 -16.87
C MET A 146 -5.06 -6.81 -17.46
N PRO A 147 -4.15 -6.02 -18.06
CA PRO A 147 -4.54 -4.84 -18.80
C PRO A 147 -5.53 -5.19 -19.91
N THR A 148 -6.36 -4.22 -20.28
CA THR A 148 -7.22 -4.29 -21.47
C THR A 148 -6.57 -3.58 -22.65
N LYS A 149 -7.06 -3.82 -23.86
CA LYS A 149 -6.63 -3.06 -25.05
C LYS A 149 -6.97 -1.57 -24.91
N PRO A 150 -6.13 -0.68 -25.46
CA PRO A 150 -4.87 -0.98 -26.16
C PRO A 150 -3.70 -1.28 -25.22
N TYR A 151 -3.83 -1.05 -23.91
CA TYR A 151 -2.73 -1.13 -22.94
C TYR A 151 -2.06 -2.50 -22.82
N SER A 152 -2.80 -3.59 -23.07
CA SER A 152 -2.25 -4.96 -23.10
C SER A 152 -1.24 -5.19 -24.22
N GLU A 153 -1.26 -4.35 -25.26
CA GLU A 153 -0.42 -4.48 -26.45
C GLU A 153 0.62 -3.34 -26.57
N MET A 154 0.64 -2.39 -25.63
CA MET A 154 1.53 -1.21 -25.69
C MET A 154 3.00 -1.54 -25.40
N TYR A 155 3.27 -2.62 -24.67
CA TYR A 155 4.61 -3.00 -24.25
C TYR A 155 4.93 -4.39 -24.74
N ASN A 156 5.92 -4.51 -25.65
CA ASN A 156 6.40 -5.79 -26.14
C ASN A 156 7.28 -6.47 -25.07
N PRO A 157 6.88 -7.62 -24.50
CA PRO A 157 7.67 -8.30 -23.47
C PRO A 157 9.09 -8.62 -23.91
N ASP A 158 9.30 -8.94 -25.19
CA ASP A 158 10.62 -9.34 -25.73
C ASP A 158 11.63 -8.17 -25.76
N GLU A 159 11.14 -6.93 -25.70
CA GLU A 159 11.96 -5.71 -25.68
C GLU A 159 12.21 -5.19 -24.26
N LEU A 160 11.54 -5.74 -23.25
CA LEU A 160 11.68 -5.29 -21.87
C LEU A 160 12.93 -5.90 -21.21
N GLN A 161 13.74 -5.02 -20.63
CA GLN A 161 14.84 -5.40 -19.78
C GLN A 161 14.32 -5.78 -18.40
N LEU A 162 14.71 -6.97 -17.95
CA LEU A 162 14.45 -7.38 -16.58
C LEU A 162 15.35 -6.62 -15.59
N PRO A 163 14.91 -6.46 -14.33
CA PRO A 163 15.78 -5.96 -13.29
C PRO A 163 17.07 -6.78 -13.17
N GLN A 164 18.19 -6.11 -12.91
CA GLN A 164 19.52 -6.74 -12.82
C GLN A 164 19.59 -7.88 -11.79
N ASN A 165 18.82 -7.74 -10.71
CA ASN A 165 18.77 -8.67 -9.59
C ASN A 165 17.65 -9.73 -9.74
N ALA A 166 17.16 -9.97 -10.97
CA ALA A 166 16.18 -11.02 -11.21
C ALA A 166 16.77 -12.42 -11.00
N GLY A 167 16.07 -13.28 -10.23
CA GLY A 167 16.43 -14.69 -10.08
C GLY A 167 17.65 -14.98 -9.18
N ARG A 168 17.95 -14.13 -8.20
CA ARG A 168 19.01 -14.38 -7.21
C ARG A 168 18.66 -15.50 -6.23
N THR A 169 19.70 -16.13 -5.68
CA THR A 169 19.53 -17.10 -4.58
C THR A 169 18.99 -16.39 -3.34
N LEU A 170 18.16 -17.11 -2.58
CA LEU A 170 17.60 -16.63 -1.32
C LEU A 170 18.25 -17.30 -0.10
N ALA A 171 19.36 -18.02 -0.30
CA ALA A 171 20.03 -18.77 0.77
C ALA A 171 20.46 -17.88 1.96
N ASP A 172 20.93 -16.67 1.67
CA ASP A 172 21.37 -15.66 2.65
C ASP A 172 20.24 -14.71 3.09
N LYS A 173 18.98 -15.06 2.80
CA LYS A 173 17.80 -14.25 3.11
C LYS A 173 17.00 -14.88 4.26
N PRO A 174 16.21 -14.06 5.01
CA PRO A 174 15.33 -14.53 6.06
C PRO A 174 14.40 -15.67 5.61
N ILE A 175 14.07 -16.58 6.53
CA ILE A 175 13.25 -17.76 6.19
C ILE A 175 11.88 -17.38 5.64
N THR A 176 11.36 -16.22 6.06
CA THR A 176 10.07 -15.69 5.63
C THR A 176 10.09 -15.32 4.14
N GLN A 177 11.16 -14.72 3.64
CA GLN A 177 11.33 -14.46 2.21
C GLN A 177 11.39 -15.77 1.43
N ARG A 178 12.20 -16.74 1.88
CA ARG A 178 12.31 -18.07 1.24
C ARG A 178 10.96 -18.79 1.21
N TYR A 179 10.22 -18.72 2.30
CA TYR A 179 8.87 -19.27 2.43
C TYR A 179 7.91 -18.62 1.44
N PHE A 180 7.82 -17.28 1.40
CA PHE A 180 6.93 -16.58 0.47
C PHE A 180 7.30 -16.86 -0.98
N HIS A 181 8.59 -16.91 -1.31
CA HIS A 181 9.06 -17.27 -2.64
C HIS A 181 8.53 -18.64 -3.08
N LYS A 182 8.61 -19.64 -2.19
CA LYS A 182 8.17 -21.01 -2.47
C LYS A 182 6.64 -21.14 -2.49
N VAL A 183 5.94 -20.62 -1.48
CA VAL A 183 4.48 -20.78 -1.33
C VAL A 183 3.71 -20.05 -2.43
N ARG A 184 4.28 -18.96 -2.96
CA ARG A 184 3.73 -18.17 -4.08
C ARG A 184 4.18 -18.68 -5.45
N GLY A 185 4.95 -19.77 -5.49
CA GLY A 185 5.39 -20.43 -6.73
C GLY A 185 6.32 -19.58 -7.59
N PHE A 186 7.01 -18.61 -6.99
CA PHE A 186 7.95 -17.74 -7.72
C PHE A 186 9.17 -18.52 -8.22
N ASP A 187 9.55 -19.60 -7.53
CA ASP A 187 10.58 -20.54 -7.95
C ASP A 187 10.27 -21.30 -9.24
N LYS A 188 9.02 -21.23 -9.71
CA LYS A 188 8.56 -21.83 -10.97
C LYS A 188 8.52 -20.84 -12.11
N LEU A 189 8.85 -19.56 -11.88
CA LEU A 189 8.86 -18.51 -12.90
C LEU A 189 10.20 -18.50 -13.63
N ASN A 190 10.16 -18.16 -14.92
CA ASN A 190 11.33 -17.94 -15.73
C ASN A 190 11.39 -16.48 -16.21
N GLU A 191 12.45 -16.10 -16.92
CA GLU A 191 12.60 -14.73 -17.43
C GLU A 191 11.45 -14.28 -18.34
N GLU A 192 10.91 -15.18 -19.17
CA GLU A 192 9.77 -14.86 -20.05
C GLU A 192 8.52 -14.52 -19.23
N ASP A 193 8.25 -15.27 -18.16
CA ASP A 193 7.16 -15.00 -17.23
C ASP A 193 7.32 -13.61 -16.60
N TYR A 194 8.53 -13.25 -16.13
CA TYR A 194 8.78 -11.93 -15.56
C TYR A 194 8.62 -10.80 -16.59
N ARG A 195 9.11 -10.97 -17.83
CA ARG A 195 8.94 -9.95 -18.88
C ARG A 195 7.47 -9.73 -19.23
N LYS A 196 6.69 -10.80 -19.32
CA LYS A 196 5.24 -10.73 -19.54
C LYS A 196 4.52 -10.03 -18.39
N SER A 197 4.93 -10.30 -17.16
CA SER A 197 4.38 -9.66 -15.96
C SER A 197 4.67 -8.16 -15.94
N LEU A 198 5.91 -7.80 -16.24
CA LEU A 198 6.36 -6.41 -16.33
C LEU A 198 5.61 -5.64 -17.43
N ALA A 199 5.43 -6.23 -18.61
CA ALA A 199 4.64 -5.65 -19.69
C ALA A 199 3.19 -5.40 -19.27
N SER A 200 2.55 -6.37 -18.63
CA SER A 200 1.18 -6.22 -18.13
C SER A 200 1.07 -5.15 -17.05
N TYR A 201 2.05 -5.08 -16.14
CA TYR A 201 2.12 -4.03 -15.12
C TYR A 201 2.27 -2.64 -15.74
N TYR A 202 3.17 -2.45 -16.71
CA TYR A 202 3.31 -1.18 -17.43
C TYR A 202 2.05 -0.79 -18.21
N GLY A 203 1.36 -1.76 -18.82
CA GLY A 203 0.05 -1.53 -19.42
C GLY A 203 -0.96 -0.97 -18.42
N LEU A 204 -1.08 -1.58 -17.24
CA LEU A 204 -1.97 -1.11 -16.18
C LEU A 204 -1.57 0.28 -15.65
N VAL A 205 -0.27 0.54 -15.46
CA VAL A 205 0.23 1.86 -15.06
C VAL A 205 -0.13 2.93 -16.09
N THR A 206 0.00 2.63 -17.38
CA THR A 206 -0.39 3.55 -18.46
C THR A 206 -1.89 3.81 -18.47
N HIS A 207 -2.70 2.78 -18.21
CA HIS A 207 -4.14 2.95 -18.08
C HIS A 207 -4.49 3.88 -16.90
N VAL A 208 -3.83 3.71 -15.76
CA VAL A 208 -3.96 4.61 -14.60
C VAL A 208 -3.58 6.05 -14.99
N ASP A 209 -2.45 6.24 -15.67
CA ASP A 209 -2.01 7.57 -16.13
C ASP A 209 -3.08 8.25 -17.00
N ASP A 210 -3.65 7.52 -17.98
CA ASP A 210 -4.75 8.03 -18.80
C ASP A 210 -5.99 8.43 -17.98
N ARG A 211 -6.31 7.70 -16.90
CA ARG A 211 -7.42 8.04 -16.01
C ARG A 211 -7.13 9.29 -15.19
N ILE A 212 -5.93 9.39 -14.62
CA ILE A 212 -5.49 10.58 -13.89
C ILE A 212 -5.43 11.80 -14.82
N GLY A 213 -5.01 11.62 -16.08
CA GLY A 213 -5.05 12.66 -17.11
C GLY A 213 -6.44 13.26 -17.30
N LYS A 214 -7.49 12.42 -17.35
CA LYS A 214 -8.90 12.88 -17.42
C LYS A 214 -9.31 13.67 -16.17
N VAL A 215 -8.90 13.22 -14.97
CA VAL A 215 -9.17 13.92 -13.70
C VAL A 215 -8.53 15.31 -13.68
N ILE A 216 -7.24 15.39 -14.04
CA ILE A 216 -6.49 16.65 -14.08
C ILE A 216 -7.07 17.60 -15.13
N ALA A 217 -7.43 17.10 -16.31
CA ALA A 217 -8.10 17.89 -17.34
C ALA A 217 -9.40 18.49 -16.81
N ARG A 218 -10.25 17.68 -16.15
CA ARG A 218 -11.51 18.17 -15.58
C ARG A 218 -11.30 19.22 -14.49
N LEU A 219 -10.34 19.01 -13.59
CA LEU A 219 -10.00 20.01 -12.57
C LEU A 219 -9.62 21.36 -13.18
N LYS A 220 -8.90 21.36 -14.31
CA LYS A 220 -8.54 22.58 -15.05
C LYS A 220 -9.74 23.24 -15.69
N GLU A 221 -10.60 22.46 -16.36
CA GLU A 221 -11.84 22.96 -16.99
C GLU A 221 -12.77 23.63 -15.98
N LEU A 222 -12.88 23.07 -14.78
CA LEU A 222 -13.70 23.60 -13.69
C LEU A 222 -13.05 24.76 -12.93
N GLY A 223 -11.81 25.14 -13.27
CA GLY A 223 -11.05 26.17 -12.54
C GLY A 223 -10.62 25.76 -11.13
N LEU A 224 -10.78 24.49 -10.76
CA LEU A 224 -10.41 23.96 -9.43
C LEU A 224 -8.91 23.72 -9.32
N TYR A 225 -8.26 23.35 -10.43
CA TYR A 225 -6.85 22.94 -10.45
C TYR A 225 -5.94 23.94 -9.75
N GLU A 226 -6.09 25.25 -10.02
CA GLU A 226 -5.17 26.27 -9.51
C GLU A 226 -5.18 26.36 -7.99
N ASN A 227 -6.35 26.30 -7.35
CA ASN A 227 -6.46 26.43 -5.89
C ASN A 227 -6.26 25.11 -5.12
N SER A 228 -6.17 23.96 -5.82
CA SER A 228 -6.01 22.66 -5.18
C SER A 228 -4.56 22.36 -4.77
N LEU A 229 -4.40 21.79 -3.57
CA LEU A 229 -3.28 20.89 -3.25
C LEU A 229 -3.60 19.52 -3.85
N ILE A 230 -2.74 19.00 -4.71
CA ILE A 230 -2.91 17.66 -5.31
C ILE A 230 -1.71 16.81 -4.91
N ILE A 231 -1.98 15.66 -4.32
CA ILE A 231 -0.97 14.67 -3.92
C ILE A 231 -1.24 13.39 -4.72
N PHE A 232 -0.23 12.90 -5.43
CA PHE A 232 -0.24 11.58 -6.06
C PHE A 232 0.80 10.70 -5.38
N THR A 233 0.39 9.51 -4.96
CA THR A 233 1.24 8.54 -4.29
C THR A 233 0.74 7.12 -4.51
N SER A 234 1.49 6.13 -4.03
CA SER A 234 1.07 4.74 -3.93
C SER A 234 1.06 4.28 -2.47
N ASP A 235 0.29 3.22 -2.13
CA ASP A 235 0.35 2.55 -0.84
C ASP A 235 1.61 1.70 -0.70
N HIS A 236 2.03 1.03 -1.78
CA HIS A 236 3.28 0.30 -1.85
C HIS A 236 3.67 0.08 -3.32
N GLY A 237 4.94 -0.18 -3.58
CA GLY A 237 5.38 -0.66 -4.88
C GLY A 237 5.10 -2.15 -5.09
N SER A 238 5.73 -2.72 -6.11
CA SER A 238 5.62 -4.13 -6.46
C SER A 238 6.93 -4.58 -7.08
N MET A 239 7.40 -5.76 -6.70
CA MET A 239 8.39 -6.49 -7.46
C MET A 239 7.77 -6.94 -8.78
N MET A 240 8.60 -6.94 -9.82
CA MET A 240 8.31 -7.38 -11.19
C MET A 240 9.47 -8.24 -11.72
N GLY A 241 10.06 -9.05 -10.84
CA GLY A 241 11.20 -9.91 -11.11
C GLY A 241 12.37 -9.68 -10.17
N GLU A 242 12.47 -8.52 -9.52
CA GLU A 242 13.52 -8.22 -8.54
C GLU A 242 13.59 -9.32 -7.47
N HIS A 243 14.80 -9.80 -7.20
CA HIS A 243 15.08 -10.91 -6.27
C HIS A 243 14.29 -12.20 -6.57
N GLY A 244 13.74 -12.35 -7.77
CA GLY A 244 12.88 -13.47 -8.15
C GLY A 244 11.42 -13.33 -7.69
N PHE A 245 11.00 -12.18 -7.17
CA PHE A 245 9.65 -11.97 -6.65
C PHE A 245 8.73 -11.26 -7.66
N ILE A 246 7.43 -11.49 -7.49
CA ILE A 246 6.37 -10.60 -7.97
C ILE A 246 5.58 -10.14 -6.74
N GLU A 247 4.99 -8.95 -6.78
CA GLU A 247 4.25 -8.34 -5.66
C GLU A 247 5.16 -7.90 -4.48
N LYS A 248 4.78 -8.19 -3.23
CA LYS A 248 5.24 -7.44 -2.04
C LYS A 248 5.39 -8.31 -0.78
N TRP A 249 5.62 -9.62 -0.95
CA TRP A 249 5.50 -10.59 0.14
C TRP A 249 6.85 -10.87 0.82
N GLY A 250 6.92 -10.65 2.13
CA GLY A 250 8.03 -11.09 2.99
C GLY A 250 9.22 -10.14 3.09
N HIS A 251 9.22 -9.00 2.39
CA HIS A 251 10.41 -8.16 2.23
C HIS A 251 10.10 -6.66 2.20
N MET A 252 11.12 -5.85 2.49
CA MET A 252 11.08 -4.38 2.45
C MET A 252 12.11 -3.81 1.46
N TYR A 253 12.30 -4.46 0.32
CA TYR A 253 13.13 -3.95 -0.79
C TYR A 253 12.59 -2.64 -1.37
N ASP A 254 13.47 -1.82 -1.92
CA ASP A 254 13.14 -0.51 -2.49
C ASP A 254 11.98 -0.56 -3.50
N PRO A 255 11.89 -1.54 -4.44
CA PRO A 255 10.75 -1.63 -5.36
C PRO A 255 9.40 -1.80 -4.67
N VAL A 256 9.35 -2.12 -3.37
CA VAL A 256 8.12 -2.20 -2.57
C VAL A 256 7.94 -0.99 -1.65
N VAL A 257 8.98 -0.53 -0.97
CA VAL A 257 8.84 0.50 0.07
C VAL A 257 9.12 1.92 -0.42
N ARG A 258 9.80 2.08 -1.57
CA ARG A 258 10.09 3.37 -2.18
C ARG A 258 9.01 3.73 -3.21
N ILE A 259 7.97 4.38 -2.73
CA ILE A 259 6.79 4.78 -3.51
C ILE A 259 6.99 6.12 -4.24
N PRO A 260 6.27 6.37 -5.36
CA PRO A 260 6.19 7.70 -5.96
C PRO A 260 5.47 8.65 -5.01
N LEU A 261 5.92 9.91 -4.96
CA LEU A 261 5.24 11.00 -4.27
C LEU A 261 5.38 12.29 -5.09
N LEU A 262 4.26 12.77 -5.63
CA LEU A 262 4.17 14.04 -6.34
C LEU A 262 3.23 14.97 -5.57
N VAL A 263 3.67 16.20 -5.34
CA VAL A 263 2.89 17.22 -4.63
C VAL A 263 2.82 18.48 -5.48
N LYS A 264 1.60 18.84 -5.90
CA LYS A 264 1.31 20.12 -6.56
C LYS A 264 0.70 21.06 -5.53
N LEU A 265 1.38 22.17 -5.25
CA LEU A 265 0.88 23.23 -4.38
C LEU A 265 -0.14 24.13 -5.13
N PRO A 266 -1.05 24.81 -4.41
CA PRO A 266 -1.89 25.86 -4.99
C PRO A 266 -1.05 26.90 -5.77
N GLY A 267 -1.57 27.38 -6.89
CA GLY A 267 -0.89 28.30 -7.80
C GLY A 267 0.34 27.73 -8.51
N ASN A 268 0.56 26.41 -8.47
CA ASN A 268 1.76 25.75 -9.00
C ASN A 268 3.07 26.29 -8.40
N LEU A 269 3.02 26.75 -7.15
CA LEU A 269 4.18 27.22 -6.41
C LEU A 269 5.27 26.14 -6.39
N ASN A 270 6.51 26.55 -6.67
CA ASN A 270 7.69 25.68 -6.70
C ASN A 270 7.53 24.42 -7.58
N SER A 271 6.80 24.56 -8.69
CA SER A 271 6.65 23.46 -9.66
C SER A 271 7.99 23.07 -10.31
N GLY A 272 8.11 21.80 -10.68
CA GLY A 272 9.30 21.24 -11.34
C GLY A 272 10.46 20.87 -10.42
N LEU A 273 10.34 21.09 -9.09
CA LEU A 273 11.35 20.67 -8.15
C LEU A 273 11.38 19.15 -7.96
N ARG A 274 12.59 18.59 -7.88
CA ARG A 274 12.84 17.21 -7.45
C ARG A 274 13.62 17.24 -6.15
N LEU A 275 12.96 16.88 -5.05
CA LEU A 275 13.57 16.83 -3.73
C LEU A 275 14.08 15.42 -3.45
N ASN A 276 15.30 15.33 -2.89
CA ASN A 276 15.91 14.06 -2.47
C ASN A 276 15.83 13.87 -0.94
N THR A 277 14.97 14.61 -0.25
CA THR A 277 14.73 14.38 1.18
C THR A 277 13.99 13.07 1.39
N PHE A 278 14.20 12.41 2.52
CA PHE A 278 13.30 11.33 2.93
C PHE A 278 11.91 11.89 3.24
N ALA A 279 10.88 11.12 2.92
CA ALA A 279 9.49 11.32 3.27
C ALA A 279 8.87 9.96 3.57
N GLU A 280 7.90 9.91 4.49
CA GLU A 280 7.15 8.70 4.80
C GLU A 280 5.67 8.90 4.56
N ILE A 281 4.92 7.82 4.32
CA ILE A 281 3.46 7.91 4.09
C ILE A 281 2.71 8.58 5.26
N ILE A 282 3.23 8.48 6.49
CA ILE A 282 2.67 9.12 7.68
C ILE A 282 2.76 10.65 7.63
N ASP A 283 3.59 11.22 6.74
CA ASP A 283 3.74 12.67 6.55
C ASP A 283 2.56 13.29 5.80
N LEU A 284 1.74 12.48 5.12
CA LEU A 284 0.63 12.99 4.31
C LEU A 284 -0.46 13.65 5.16
N LEU A 285 -0.84 13.03 6.29
CA LEU A 285 -1.82 13.63 7.20
C LEU A 285 -1.39 15.02 7.69
N PRO A 286 -0.23 15.20 8.35
CA PRO A 286 0.17 16.52 8.83
C PRO A 286 0.38 17.52 7.69
N THR A 287 0.82 17.07 6.50
CA THR A 287 0.94 17.94 5.32
C THR A 287 -0.42 18.51 4.89
N VAL A 288 -1.45 17.67 4.83
CA VAL A 288 -2.81 18.09 4.45
C VAL A 288 -3.42 18.99 5.52
N LEU A 289 -3.25 18.66 6.81
CA LEU A 289 -3.75 19.51 7.89
C LEU A 289 -3.07 20.88 7.91
N ASP A 290 -1.75 20.93 7.72
CA ASP A 290 -0.97 22.18 7.63
C ASP A 290 -1.43 23.04 6.44
N ALA A 291 -1.65 22.42 5.27
CA ALA A 291 -2.20 23.11 4.10
C ALA A 291 -3.60 23.70 4.36
N ALA A 292 -4.41 23.01 5.16
CA ALA A 292 -5.75 23.43 5.55
C ALA A 292 -5.77 24.42 6.73
N GLY A 293 -4.62 24.76 7.32
CA GLY A 293 -4.55 25.59 8.53
C GLY A 293 -5.15 24.91 9.77
N VAL A 294 -5.23 23.59 9.79
CA VAL A 294 -5.78 22.79 10.89
C VAL A 294 -4.64 22.38 11.82
N LYS A 295 -4.84 22.58 13.14
CA LYS A 295 -3.87 22.13 14.16
C LYS A 295 -3.62 20.63 14.03
N ILE A 296 -2.36 20.25 13.83
CA ILE A 296 -1.89 18.86 13.83
C ILE A 296 -2.01 18.29 15.27
N PRO A 297 -2.68 17.16 15.48
CA PRO A 297 -2.75 16.50 16.79
C PRO A 297 -1.37 16.07 17.30
N GLU A 298 -1.17 16.08 18.61
CA GLU A 298 0.14 15.78 19.25
C GLU A 298 0.56 14.31 19.09
N GLU A 299 -0.42 13.42 18.91
CA GLU A 299 -0.20 11.99 18.67
C GLU A 299 0.29 11.67 17.25
N VAL A 300 0.23 12.62 16.31
CA VAL A 300 0.72 12.42 14.93
C VAL A 300 2.25 12.31 14.95
N GLN A 301 2.77 11.27 14.32
CA GLN A 301 4.20 10.98 14.26
C GLN A 301 4.85 11.45 12.97
N GLY A 302 4.06 11.63 11.91
CA GLY A 302 4.54 12.26 10.68
C GLY A 302 4.83 13.75 10.86
N MET A 303 5.53 14.31 9.89
CA MET A 303 5.87 15.73 9.82
C MET A 303 5.34 16.32 8.52
N SER A 304 4.84 17.56 8.56
CA SER A 304 4.39 18.25 7.34
C SER A 304 5.53 18.41 6.34
N LEU A 305 5.28 18.05 5.08
CA LEU A 305 6.18 18.24 3.94
C LEU A 305 6.12 19.67 3.38
N LEU A 306 5.15 20.49 3.80
CA LEU A 306 4.98 21.83 3.24
C LEU A 306 6.21 22.73 3.35
N PRO A 307 6.94 22.78 4.48
CA PRO A 307 8.15 23.61 4.56
C PRO A 307 9.18 23.27 3.49
N VAL A 308 9.35 21.97 3.19
CA VAL A 308 10.28 21.49 2.16
C VAL A 308 9.74 21.78 0.76
N CYS A 309 8.45 21.54 0.52
CA CYS A 309 7.79 21.85 -0.74
C CYS A 309 7.80 23.37 -1.05
N ARG A 310 7.78 24.22 -0.01
CA ARG A 310 7.85 25.68 -0.14
C ARG A 310 9.29 26.22 -0.24
N GLY A 311 10.30 25.38 -0.06
CA GLY A 311 11.71 25.80 -0.03
C GLY A 311 12.10 26.55 1.25
N GLU A 312 11.28 26.48 2.29
CA GLU A 312 11.53 27.05 3.62
C GLU A 312 12.50 26.19 4.43
N ARG A 313 12.69 24.93 4.02
CA ARG A 313 13.58 23.96 4.64
C ARG A 313 14.23 23.07 3.59
N GLU A 314 15.51 22.78 3.75
CA GLU A 314 16.23 21.87 2.84
C GLU A 314 16.08 20.40 3.24
N VAL A 315 16.05 20.11 4.54
CA VAL A 315 16.02 18.74 5.09
C VAL A 315 14.72 18.50 5.84
N HIS A 316 13.93 17.51 5.39
CA HIS A 316 12.75 17.04 6.14
C HIS A 316 13.15 16.10 7.28
N ARG A 317 13.95 15.08 6.92
CA ARG A 317 14.43 13.98 7.77
C ARG A 317 15.65 13.33 7.10
N THR A 318 16.50 12.69 7.90
CA THR A 318 17.74 12.05 7.43
C THR A 318 17.60 10.55 7.18
N GLU A 319 16.53 9.95 7.69
CA GLU A 319 16.24 8.51 7.60
C GLU A 319 14.74 8.26 7.38
N ALA A 320 14.43 7.09 6.83
CA ALA A 320 13.09 6.55 6.69
C ALA A 320 12.97 5.18 7.37
N HIS A 321 11.77 4.87 7.84
CA HIS A 321 11.43 3.67 8.57
C HIS A 321 10.22 2.97 7.94
N SER A 322 10.16 1.66 8.13
CA SER A 322 9.09 0.82 7.60
C SER A 322 8.91 -0.41 8.47
N GLN A 323 7.74 -1.00 8.38
CA GLN A 323 7.33 -2.15 9.17
C GLN A 323 6.66 -3.16 8.26
N TYR A 324 6.92 -4.44 8.48
CA TYR A 324 6.26 -5.51 7.74
C TYR A 324 5.83 -6.62 8.70
N PHE A 325 4.57 -7.01 8.61
CA PHE A 325 4.01 -8.06 9.45
C PHE A 325 2.99 -8.88 8.65
N CYS A 326 3.03 -10.19 8.86
CA CYS A 326 2.06 -11.13 8.31
C CYS A 326 1.62 -12.03 9.46
N GLY A 327 0.41 -11.81 9.98
CA GLY A 327 -0.03 -12.40 11.25
C GLY A 327 -0.14 -13.93 11.23
N SER A 328 -0.26 -14.53 10.04
CA SER A 328 -0.25 -15.99 9.89
C SER A 328 1.14 -16.59 10.06
N ILE A 329 2.21 -15.82 9.88
CA ILE A 329 3.60 -16.30 9.89
C ILE A 329 4.39 -15.69 11.05
N HIS A 330 4.51 -14.36 11.07
CA HIS A 330 5.40 -13.62 11.97
C HIS A 330 4.94 -13.66 13.43
N VAL A 331 5.93 -13.72 14.32
CA VAL A 331 5.74 -13.57 15.76
C VAL A 331 5.81 -12.10 16.16
N GLU A 332 6.75 -11.34 15.60
CA GLU A 332 6.89 -9.89 15.77
C GLU A 332 7.07 -9.21 14.39
N PRO A 333 6.75 -7.91 14.23
CA PRO A 333 6.97 -7.20 12.97
C PRO A 333 8.46 -7.11 12.64
N ALA A 334 8.78 -7.29 11.35
CA ALA A 334 10.06 -6.91 10.81
C ALA A 334 10.14 -5.38 10.72
N LEU A 335 11.30 -4.81 11.03
CA LEU A 335 11.51 -3.37 11.11
C LEU A 335 12.68 -2.96 10.21
N MET A 336 12.54 -1.84 9.53
CA MET A 336 13.55 -1.31 8.62
C MET A 336 13.90 0.13 8.98
N ILE A 337 15.19 0.47 8.89
CA ILE A 337 15.73 1.83 8.84
C ILE A 337 16.56 1.99 7.57
N ARG A 338 16.41 3.13 6.89
CA ARG A 338 17.13 3.48 5.68
C ARG A 338 17.64 4.91 5.74
N ASN A 339 18.90 5.12 5.38
CA ASN A 339 19.43 6.42 5.01
C ASN A 339 19.93 6.38 3.54
N HIS A 340 20.61 7.42 3.06
CA HIS A 340 21.07 7.46 1.66
C HIS A 340 22.16 6.42 1.34
N ASP A 341 22.93 5.99 2.34
CA ASP A 341 24.09 5.13 2.15
C ASP A 341 23.81 3.67 2.51
N PHE A 342 22.93 3.43 3.48
CA PHE A 342 22.68 2.11 4.02
C PHE A 342 21.20 1.85 4.31
N LYS A 343 20.80 0.59 4.14
CA LYS A 343 19.52 0.06 4.62
C LYS A 343 19.75 -1.14 5.53
N LEU A 344 19.12 -1.12 6.69
CA LEU A 344 19.07 -2.24 7.63
C LEU A 344 17.62 -2.70 7.82
N THR A 345 17.39 -3.99 7.71
CA THR A 345 16.14 -4.64 8.09
C THR A 345 16.41 -5.73 9.12
N VAL A 346 15.61 -5.79 10.18
CA VAL A 346 15.64 -6.85 11.18
C VAL A 346 14.38 -7.70 11.08
N TYR A 347 14.55 -9.02 11.13
CA TYR A 347 13.51 -10.02 11.08
C TYR A 347 13.55 -10.86 12.37
N PRO A 348 12.87 -10.45 13.44
CA PRO A 348 12.88 -11.16 14.70
C PRO A 348 12.34 -12.60 14.58
N GLU A 349 12.66 -13.43 15.57
CA GLU A 349 11.99 -14.73 15.82
C GLU A 349 12.08 -15.73 14.65
N GLN A 350 13.18 -15.74 13.89
CA GLN A 350 13.37 -16.65 12.76
C GLN A 350 13.34 -18.13 13.17
N GLU A 351 13.89 -18.48 14.34
CA GLU A 351 13.84 -19.84 14.89
C GLU A 351 12.39 -20.27 15.16
N SER A 352 11.59 -19.44 15.82
CA SER A 352 10.18 -19.75 16.09
C SER A 352 9.36 -19.88 14.81
N ILE A 353 9.64 -19.05 13.80
CA ILE A 353 9.00 -19.17 12.48
C ILE A 353 9.41 -20.48 11.80
N HIS A 354 10.70 -20.84 11.86
CA HIS A 354 11.19 -22.10 11.34
C HIS A 354 10.48 -23.29 11.97
N GLU A 355 10.47 -23.39 13.31
CA GLU A 355 9.79 -24.47 14.04
C GLU A 355 8.32 -24.60 13.67
N LYS A 356 7.61 -23.46 13.63
CA LYS A 356 6.19 -23.39 13.24
C LYS A 356 5.96 -23.94 11.83
N LEU A 357 6.77 -23.51 10.86
CA LEU A 357 6.63 -23.95 9.47
C LEU A 357 7.09 -25.41 9.28
N TYR A 358 8.09 -25.87 10.03
CA TYR A 358 8.60 -27.23 9.92
C TYR A 358 7.66 -28.27 10.56
N GLY A 359 6.94 -27.90 11.62
CA GLY A 359 6.03 -28.81 12.33
C GLY A 359 4.81 -29.23 11.52
N ASP A 360 4.08 -28.26 10.94
CA ASP A 360 2.71 -28.48 10.43
C ASP A 360 2.46 -27.89 9.03
N HIS A 361 3.52 -27.62 8.25
CA HIS A 361 3.36 -27.10 6.89
C HIS A 361 3.65 -28.17 5.84
N TYR A 362 2.91 -28.14 4.72
CA TYR A 362 3.15 -29.02 3.56
C TYR A 362 4.54 -28.83 2.91
N LEU A 363 5.22 -27.72 3.25
CA LEU A 363 6.55 -27.39 2.73
C LEU A 363 7.69 -27.90 3.61
N LYS A 364 7.43 -28.56 4.74
CA LYS A 364 8.46 -28.95 5.73
C LYS A 364 9.63 -29.78 5.19
N TYR A 365 9.48 -30.42 4.03
CA TYR A 365 10.54 -31.16 3.35
C TYR A 365 11.20 -30.39 2.21
N SER A 366 10.92 -29.08 2.11
CA SER A 366 11.53 -28.21 1.13
C SER A 366 12.96 -27.87 1.54
N ALA A 367 13.88 -27.89 0.57
CA ALA A 367 15.30 -27.62 0.78
C ALA A 367 15.61 -26.21 1.31
N PHE A 368 14.63 -25.29 1.38
CA PHE A 368 14.87 -23.97 1.99
C PHE A 368 15.04 -24.04 3.51
N PHE A 369 14.57 -25.12 4.16
CA PHE A 369 14.79 -25.34 5.59
C PHE A 369 16.23 -25.74 5.91
N ASP A 370 16.98 -26.23 4.93
CA ASP A 370 18.39 -26.64 5.13
C ASP A 370 19.36 -25.45 5.14
N GLN A 371 18.86 -24.25 4.83
CA GLN A 371 19.66 -23.03 4.77
C GLN A 371 19.77 -22.37 6.15
N PRO A 372 20.93 -21.77 6.51
CA PRO A 372 21.07 -21.04 7.76
C PRO A 372 19.96 -20.01 7.98
N LEU A 373 19.59 -19.80 9.23
CA LEU A 373 18.66 -18.73 9.60
C LEU A 373 19.39 -17.40 9.56
N VAL A 374 18.70 -16.39 9.02
CA VAL A 374 19.23 -15.04 8.83
C VAL A 374 18.27 -14.06 9.50
N GLU A 375 18.74 -13.39 10.53
CA GLU A 375 17.93 -12.51 11.39
C GLU A 375 17.82 -11.08 10.87
N GLY A 376 18.54 -10.73 9.80
CA GLY A 376 18.53 -9.39 9.26
C GLY A 376 19.21 -9.26 7.92
N GLU A 377 19.06 -8.08 7.35
CA GLU A 377 19.62 -7.68 6.07
C GLU A 377 20.28 -6.31 6.20
N LEU A 378 21.52 -6.17 5.73
CA LEU A 378 22.23 -4.90 5.66
C LEU A 378 22.75 -4.69 4.24
N TYR A 379 22.45 -3.55 3.64
CA TYR A 379 22.85 -3.20 2.28
C TYR A 379 23.61 -1.86 2.25
N ASP A 380 24.75 -1.83 1.56
CA ASP A 380 25.50 -0.61 1.22
C ASP A 380 24.99 -0.08 -0.11
N LEU A 381 24.03 0.84 -0.06
CA LEU A 381 23.25 1.31 -1.20
C LEU A 381 24.08 2.12 -2.21
N ARG A 382 25.28 2.59 -1.81
CA ARG A 382 26.19 3.27 -2.74
C ARG A 382 26.86 2.30 -3.69
N ASN A 383 27.21 1.11 -3.19
CA ASN A 383 27.92 0.09 -3.94
C ASN A 383 26.99 -1.04 -4.44
N ASP A 384 25.83 -1.19 -3.81
CA ASP A 384 24.81 -2.19 -4.07
C ASP A 384 23.40 -1.54 -4.03
N PRO A 385 23.07 -0.70 -5.04
CA PRO A 385 21.78 -0.02 -5.11
C PRO A 385 20.59 -0.98 -5.36
N TYR A 386 20.87 -2.23 -5.72
CA TYR A 386 19.89 -3.28 -6.02
C TYR A 386 19.73 -4.29 -4.87
N GLU A 387 20.38 -4.03 -3.73
CA GLU A 387 20.18 -4.75 -2.48
C GLU A 387 20.48 -6.26 -2.61
N GLU A 388 21.47 -6.60 -3.43
CA GLU A 388 21.80 -7.99 -3.76
C GLU A 388 22.58 -8.68 -2.63
N ARG A 389 23.63 -8.02 -2.12
CA ARG A 389 24.59 -8.63 -1.18
C ARG A 389 24.20 -8.28 0.25
N ASN A 390 23.69 -9.27 0.98
CA ASN A 390 23.44 -9.11 2.40
C ASN A 390 24.77 -9.02 3.18
N LEU A 391 25.01 -7.90 3.85
CA LEU A 391 26.18 -7.62 4.69
C LEU A 391 25.90 -7.83 6.19
N PHE A 392 24.71 -8.33 6.54
CA PHE A 392 24.34 -8.53 7.93
C PHE A 392 25.24 -9.58 8.59
N GLY A 393 25.90 -9.19 9.68
CA GLY A 393 26.89 -10.03 10.37
C GLY A 393 28.29 -10.00 9.75
N ASP A 394 28.52 -9.26 8.66
CA ASP A 394 29.86 -9.08 8.09
C ASP A 394 30.73 -8.26 9.07
N PRO A 395 31.87 -8.80 9.56
CA PRO A 395 32.75 -8.08 10.49
C PRO A 395 33.23 -6.72 9.96
N ALA A 396 33.37 -6.56 8.64
CA ALA A 396 33.78 -5.29 8.04
C ALA A 396 32.73 -4.18 8.19
N TYR A 397 31.46 -4.55 8.38
CA TYR A 397 30.32 -3.63 8.51
C TYR A 397 29.73 -3.60 9.94
N ALA A 398 30.37 -4.27 10.91
CA ALA A 398 29.86 -4.41 12.27
C ALA A 398 29.55 -3.06 12.96
N GLN A 399 30.40 -2.05 12.76
CA GLN A 399 30.18 -0.71 13.30
C GLN A 399 28.93 -0.05 12.70
N GLN A 400 28.74 -0.15 11.39
CA GLN A 400 27.60 0.43 10.70
C GLN A 400 26.29 -0.29 11.08
N GLN A 401 26.34 -1.62 11.17
CA GLN A 401 25.22 -2.43 11.64
C GLN A 401 24.80 -2.02 13.06
N ALA A 402 25.76 -1.95 14.00
CA ALA A 402 25.48 -1.56 15.38
C ALA A 402 24.90 -0.15 15.49
N HIS A 403 25.40 0.79 14.68
CA HIS A 403 24.87 2.15 14.64
C HIS A 403 23.41 2.20 14.17
N LEU A 404 23.09 1.52 13.07
CA LEU A 404 21.72 1.48 12.55
C LEU A 404 20.76 0.70 13.46
N LEU A 405 21.23 -0.37 14.11
CA LEU A 405 20.45 -1.09 15.12
C LEU A 405 20.12 -0.19 16.31
N SER A 406 21.07 0.60 16.81
CA SER A 406 20.83 1.57 17.90
C SER A 406 19.73 2.56 17.51
N LYS A 407 19.85 3.18 16.33
CA LYS A 407 18.86 4.13 15.82
C LYS A 407 17.49 3.51 15.62
N LEU A 408 17.43 2.29 15.09
CA LEU A 408 16.17 1.58 14.89
C LEU A 408 15.50 1.23 16.23
N THR A 409 16.27 0.85 17.25
CA THR A 409 15.78 0.64 18.61
C THR A 409 15.26 1.93 19.23
N GLU A 410 16.03 3.02 19.16
CA GLU A 410 15.62 4.35 19.65
C GLU A 410 14.31 4.82 19.00
N TRP A 411 14.20 4.65 17.67
CA TRP A 411 12.97 4.94 16.94
C TRP A 411 11.79 4.08 17.42
N LYS A 412 11.99 2.76 17.57
CA LYS A 412 10.95 1.83 18.05
C LYS A 412 10.48 2.21 19.45
N GLU A 413 11.38 2.51 20.37
CA GLU A 413 11.07 2.96 21.74
C GLU A 413 10.29 4.29 21.74
N GLY A 414 10.58 5.18 20.78
CA GLY A 414 9.87 6.44 20.56
C GLY A 414 8.44 6.29 20.04
N LEU A 415 8.02 5.11 19.57
CA LEU A 415 6.65 4.89 19.05
C LEU A 415 5.57 4.82 20.15
N GLY A 416 5.98 4.85 21.43
CA GLY A 416 5.09 4.85 22.59
C GLY A 416 4.71 3.45 23.08
N PRO A 417 3.75 3.33 24.02
CA PRO A 417 3.50 2.09 24.76
C PRO A 417 2.99 0.91 23.91
N LEU A 418 2.40 1.19 22.73
CA LEU A 418 1.97 0.15 21.80
C LEU A 418 3.10 -0.44 20.95
N ALA A 419 4.31 0.13 21.02
CA ALA A 419 5.50 -0.43 20.39
C ALA A 419 5.88 -1.82 20.96
N ASP A 420 5.41 -2.15 22.17
CA ASP A 420 5.45 -3.51 22.68
C ASP A 420 4.36 -4.36 22.00
N TYR A 421 4.79 -5.13 21.00
CA TYR A 421 3.94 -6.02 20.23
C TYR A 421 3.16 -7.02 21.13
N ARG A 422 3.73 -7.45 22.26
CA ARG A 422 3.04 -8.39 23.16
C ARG A 422 1.78 -7.76 23.76
N GLY A 423 1.82 -6.46 24.04
CA GLY A 423 0.66 -5.66 24.43
C GLY A 423 -0.38 -5.56 23.32
N LEU A 424 0.05 -5.33 22.07
CA LEU A 424 -0.84 -5.27 20.90
C LEU A 424 -1.57 -6.60 20.63
N LYS A 425 -0.87 -7.74 20.76
CA LYS A 425 -1.46 -9.06 20.52
C LYS A 425 -2.61 -9.35 21.50
N GLN A 426 -2.48 -8.98 22.77
CA GLN A 426 -3.54 -9.17 23.76
C GLN A 426 -4.80 -8.35 23.44
N ALA A 427 -4.64 -7.16 22.85
CA ALA A 427 -5.76 -6.29 22.47
C ALA A 427 -6.52 -6.80 21.22
N ASN A 428 -5.87 -7.50 20.29
CA ASN A 428 -6.41 -7.82 18.95
C ASN A 428 -6.79 -9.29 18.68
N MET A 429 -6.66 -10.20 19.66
CA MET A 429 -6.95 -11.64 19.48
C MET A 429 -8.43 -11.99 19.17
N LYS A 430 -9.38 -11.08 19.37
CA LYS A 430 -10.82 -11.32 19.06
C LYS A 430 -11.20 -11.03 17.60
N THR A 431 -10.31 -10.47 16.78
CA THR A 431 -10.70 -9.73 15.56
C THR A 431 -10.42 -10.50 14.24
N VAL A 432 -9.40 -11.35 14.21
CA VAL A 432 -8.85 -11.94 12.97
C VAL A 432 -9.81 -12.94 12.29
N TYR A 433 -10.45 -13.83 13.06
CA TYR A 433 -11.40 -14.82 12.50
C TYR A 433 -12.71 -14.21 12.00
N LYS A 434 -13.13 -13.08 12.57
CA LYS A 434 -14.33 -12.36 12.17
C LYS A 434 -14.13 -11.63 10.83
N PHE A 435 -12.92 -11.16 10.54
CA PHE A 435 -12.61 -10.40 9.32
C PHE A 435 -12.76 -11.18 8.02
N ILE A 436 -12.28 -12.43 7.95
CA ILE A 436 -12.41 -13.23 6.71
C ILE A 436 -13.89 -13.45 6.36
N LEU A 437 -14.72 -13.68 7.38
CA LEU A 437 -16.16 -13.84 7.24
C LEU A 437 -16.87 -12.51 6.95
N ASP A 438 -16.46 -11.42 7.61
CA ASP A 438 -17.04 -10.09 7.43
C ASP A 438 -16.66 -9.47 6.08
N GLN A 439 -15.46 -9.75 5.52
CA GLN A 439 -15.08 -9.31 4.18
C GLN A 439 -15.92 -10.04 3.12
N ALA A 440 -16.13 -11.34 3.25
CA ALA A 440 -17.01 -12.09 2.35
C ALA A 440 -18.46 -11.55 2.42
N ASN A 441 -18.94 -11.25 3.62
CA ASN A 441 -20.28 -10.70 3.83
C ASN A 441 -20.40 -9.23 3.38
N ASN A 442 -19.38 -8.40 3.59
CA ASN A 442 -19.35 -7.01 3.14
C ASN A 442 -19.22 -6.92 1.63
N TRP A 443 -18.43 -7.78 0.99
CA TRP A 443 -18.41 -7.90 -0.47
C TRP A 443 -19.76 -8.30 -1.03
N THR A 444 -20.48 -9.19 -0.34
CA THR A 444 -21.86 -9.56 -0.72
C THR A 444 -22.80 -8.36 -0.58
N LYS A 445 -22.74 -7.63 0.55
CA LYS A 445 -23.54 -6.41 0.78
C LYS A 445 -23.21 -5.27 -0.20
N VAL A 446 -21.94 -5.07 -0.52
CA VAL A 446 -21.48 -4.08 -1.51
C VAL A 446 -21.94 -4.50 -2.91
N SER A 447 -21.84 -5.78 -3.26
CA SER A 447 -22.43 -6.34 -4.49
C SER A 447 -23.93 -6.06 -4.57
N ASP A 448 -24.67 -6.27 -3.48
CA ASP A 448 -26.12 -6.08 -3.45
C ASP A 448 -26.53 -4.60 -3.45
N ALA A 449 -25.74 -3.74 -2.80
CA ALA A 449 -25.91 -2.28 -2.86
C ALA A 449 -25.60 -1.72 -4.26
N LEU A 450 -24.54 -2.19 -4.93
CA LEU A 450 -24.20 -1.82 -6.31
C LEU A 450 -25.22 -2.32 -7.34
N LYS A 451 -25.96 -3.40 -7.03
CA LYS A 451 -27.10 -3.85 -7.86
C LYS A 451 -28.35 -2.99 -7.65
N ALA A 452 -28.50 -2.37 -6.48
CA ALA A 452 -29.67 -1.59 -6.09
C ALA A 452 -29.57 -0.09 -6.40
N ASP A 453 -28.35 0.47 -6.50
CA ASP A 453 -28.14 1.90 -6.65
C ASP A 453 -27.05 2.22 -7.70
N GLN A 454 -27.37 3.10 -8.65
CA GLN A 454 -26.39 3.65 -9.60
C GLN A 454 -25.82 5.01 -9.12
N GLY A 455 -26.22 5.49 -7.93
CA GLY A 455 -25.83 6.80 -7.38
C GLY A 455 -24.71 6.78 -6.33
N LEU A 456 -24.25 7.98 -5.97
CA LEU A 456 -23.40 8.23 -4.78
C LEU A 456 -24.25 8.11 -3.52
N THR A 457 -23.82 7.29 -2.57
CA THR A 457 -24.46 7.20 -1.25
C THR A 457 -24.12 8.44 -0.42
N GLN A 458 -25.09 9.36 -0.31
CA GLN A 458 -25.03 10.49 0.62
C GLN A 458 -25.42 10.03 2.02
N CYS A 459 -24.60 10.32 3.03
CA CYS A 459 -24.91 9.91 4.41
C CYS A 459 -26.20 10.61 4.91
N ALA A 460 -27.20 9.84 5.32
CA ALA A 460 -28.33 10.38 6.06
C ALA A 460 -27.82 10.87 7.42
N ARG A 461 -27.95 12.18 7.71
CA ARG A 461 -27.63 12.74 9.03
C ARG A 461 -28.48 12.01 10.07
N GLN A 462 -27.86 11.20 10.93
CA GLN A 462 -28.50 10.77 12.17
C GLN A 462 -28.70 12.02 13.04
N LYS A 463 -29.93 12.55 13.03
CA LYS A 463 -30.39 13.42 14.11
C LYS A 463 -30.44 12.57 15.37
N THR A 464 -29.53 12.80 16.30
CA THR A 464 -29.68 12.34 17.67
C THR A 464 -30.84 13.11 18.31
N GLU A 465 -32.04 12.55 18.26
CA GLU A 465 -33.11 12.91 19.19
C GLU A 465 -32.89 12.11 20.48
N ALA A 466 -32.37 12.80 21.49
CA ALA A 466 -32.40 12.34 22.86
C ALA A 466 -33.84 12.46 23.38
N SER A 467 -34.58 11.35 23.44
CA SER A 467 -35.77 11.25 24.28
C SER A 467 -35.40 10.47 25.54
N VAL A 468 -35.03 11.21 26.57
CA VAL A 468 -35.08 10.77 27.97
C VAL A 468 -36.53 10.85 28.44
N LYS A 469 -37.05 9.77 29.02
CA LYS A 469 -37.85 9.70 30.27
C LYS A 469 -38.85 8.51 30.27
N PRO A 470 -39.31 8.08 31.45
CA PRO A 470 -38.63 7.95 32.75
C PRO A 470 -38.32 6.49 33.10
#